data_AF-A0A524I8U5-F1
#
_entry.id   AF-A0A524I8U5-F1
#
_cell.length_a   1.000
_cell.length_b   1.000
_cell.length_c   1.000
_cell.angle_alpha   90.00
_cell.angle_beta   90.00
_cell.angle_gamma   90.00
#
_symmetry.space_group_name_H-M   'P 1'
#
loop_
_entity.id
_entity.type
_entity.pdbx_description
1 polymer ?
#
loop_
_entity_poly.entity_id
_entity_poly.type
_entity_poly.pdbx_seq_one_letter_code
_entity_poly.pdbx_strand_id
1 'polypeptide(L)'
;MSKKLSVSMFSLVLIMAVGFPAVSAGADPGEKAEILWTEREDLGKASEGIAAYEELLTENPEDYKVLLRLSRLHYWVGQISEGTDKEDALVHYEKGIEYGKKASGIDPEKPGGFFFEAANLARRNNLKGKFTNLWGISTVKKLNKKTASIDPGYFYNGPDRFFCALYTKLPGLLGGSTSKAIEFGMRALAAFPNYAGNRFFLAEAYVKDGKNDLARKELEAAVSLPDDAFPDAVPEQRMEKKRAEALLNRIAK
;
A
#
# COMPACT_ATOMS: atom_id res chain seq x y z
N MET A 1 3.30 99.32 -7.77
CA MET A 1 2.25 98.41 -7.26
C MET A 1 2.59 96.97 -7.65
N SER A 2 2.86 96.14 -6.64
CA SER A 2 2.61 94.69 -6.54
C SER A 2 2.81 93.77 -7.76
N LYS A 3 3.90 92.98 -7.70
CA LYS A 3 4.15 91.70 -8.40
C LYS A 3 3.04 90.67 -8.14
N LYS A 4 2.77 89.77 -9.10
CA LYS A 4 2.47 88.35 -8.82
C LYS A 4 3.07 87.45 -9.91
N LEU A 5 4.16 86.76 -9.57
CA LEU A 5 4.61 85.54 -10.26
C LEU A 5 3.77 84.38 -9.72
N SER A 6 3.17 83.61 -10.62
CA SER A 6 2.54 82.32 -10.33
C SER A 6 3.60 81.23 -10.36
N VAL A 7 3.90 80.61 -9.22
CA VAL A 7 4.76 79.41 -9.15
C VAL A 7 3.88 78.18 -9.15
N SER A 8 4.13 77.30 -10.12
CA SER A 8 3.46 76.03 -10.35
C SER A 8 3.86 74.99 -9.30
N MET A 9 2.89 74.27 -8.73
CA MET A 9 3.10 73.23 -7.74
C MET A 9 2.89 71.86 -8.40
N PHE A 10 3.97 71.17 -8.73
CA PHE A 10 3.94 69.77 -9.19
C PHE A 10 3.79 68.85 -7.97
N SER A 11 2.64 68.17 -7.85
CA SER A 11 2.45 67.08 -6.90
C SER A 11 2.86 65.77 -7.54
N LEU A 12 3.99 65.21 -7.08
CA LEU A 12 4.47 63.87 -7.47
C LEU A 12 3.66 62.83 -6.68
N VAL A 13 2.80 62.06 -7.36
CA VAL A 13 2.10 60.92 -6.76
C VAL A 13 3.00 59.70 -6.86
N LEU A 14 3.52 59.24 -5.71
CA LEU A 14 4.29 58.00 -5.59
C LEU A 14 3.31 56.83 -5.45
N ILE A 15 3.11 56.06 -6.51
CA ILE A 15 2.32 54.82 -6.47
C ILE A 15 3.22 53.72 -5.88
N MET A 16 3.03 53.38 -4.60
CA MET A 16 3.59 52.15 -4.04
C MET A 16 2.80 50.96 -4.58
N ALA A 17 3.42 50.21 -5.49
CA ALA A 17 2.92 48.91 -5.90
C ALA A 17 3.10 47.93 -4.73
N VAL A 18 2.01 47.66 -4.00
CA VAL A 18 1.97 46.53 -3.06
C VAL A 18 1.93 45.27 -3.90
N GLY A 19 3.05 44.56 -3.98
CA GLY A 19 3.13 43.25 -4.62
C GLY A 19 2.30 42.26 -3.84
N PHE A 20 1.14 41.88 -4.37
CA PHE A 20 0.45 40.68 -3.91
C PHE A 20 1.30 39.48 -4.34
N PRO A 21 1.62 38.52 -3.45
CA PRO A 21 2.25 37.29 -3.87
C PRO A 21 1.28 36.60 -4.82
N ALA A 22 1.73 36.36 -6.06
CA ALA A 22 1.02 35.51 -6.98
C ALA A 22 0.97 34.11 -6.36
N VAL A 23 -0.17 33.72 -5.81
CA VAL A 23 -0.47 32.33 -5.52
C VAL A 23 -0.44 31.62 -6.86
N SER A 24 0.66 30.90 -7.11
CA SER A 24 0.77 29.98 -8.23
C SER A 24 -0.41 29.02 -8.15
N ALA A 25 -1.28 29.04 -9.16
CA ALA A 25 -2.42 28.12 -9.31
C ALA A 25 -1.95 26.71 -9.73
N GLY A 26 -0.92 26.18 -9.06
CA GLY A 26 -0.57 24.77 -9.08
C GLY A 26 -1.37 24.07 -7.98
N ALA A 27 -1.85 22.85 -8.25
CA ALA A 27 -2.40 22.00 -7.20
C ALA A 27 -1.41 21.89 -6.03
N ASP A 28 -1.93 21.85 -4.80
CA ASP A 28 -1.12 21.63 -3.61
C ASP A 28 -0.23 20.38 -3.81
N PRO A 29 1.08 20.40 -3.47
CA PRO A 29 1.96 19.25 -3.67
C PRO A 29 1.41 17.95 -3.04
N GLY A 30 0.70 18.07 -1.92
CA GLY A 30 -0.03 16.96 -1.28
C GLY A 30 -1.19 16.45 -2.13
N GLU A 31 -2.03 17.35 -2.63
CA GLU A 31 -3.13 17.01 -3.56
C GLU A 31 -2.62 16.29 -4.82
N LYS A 32 -1.53 16.78 -5.41
CA LYS A 32 -0.88 16.13 -6.57
C LYS A 32 -0.45 14.71 -6.22
N ALA A 33 0.18 14.49 -5.07
CA ALA A 33 0.62 13.16 -4.63
C ALA A 33 -0.56 12.21 -4.43
N GLU A 34 -1.68 12.68 -3.86
CA GLU A 34 -2.89 11.85 -3.68
C GLU A 34 -3.58 11.52 -5.01
N ILE A 35 -3.58 12.42 -6.00
CA ILE A 35 -4.08 12.11 -7.34
C ILE A 35 -3.25 10.96 -7.96
N LEU A 36 -1.92 11.08 -7.94
CA LEU A 36 -1.02 10.05 -8.44
C LEU A 36 -1.18 8.72 -7.69
N TRP A 37 -1.45 8.77 -6.39
CA TRP A 37 -1.79 7.59 -5.60
C TRP A 37 -3.04 6.88 -6.12
N THR A 38 -4.09 7.62 -6.49
CA THR A 38 -5.32 7.01 -7.05
C THR A 38 -5.09 6.36 -8.42
N GLU A 39 -4.13 6.88 -9.19
CA GLU A 39 -3.78 6.39 -10.54
C GLU A 39 -2.70 5.30 -10.54
N ARG A 40 -2.22 4.85 -9.37
CA ARG A 40 -1.07 3.93 -9.22
C ARG A 40 -1.18 2.58 -9.94
N GLU A 41 -2.34 2.19 -10.46
CA GLU A 41 -2.44 1.00 -11.33
C GLU A 41 -1.60 1.18 -12.61
N ASP A 42 -1.40 2.42 -13.06
CA ASP A 42 -0.36 2.78 -14.02
C ASP A 42 1.00 2.94 -13.30
N LEU A 43 2.00 2.14 -13.71
CA LEU A 43 3.33 2.15 -13.08
C LEU A 43 4.11 3.45 -13.28
N GLY A 44 3.86 4.17 -14.38
CA GLY A 44 4.40 5.51 -14.59
C GLY A 44 3.84 6.47 -13.55
N LYS A 45 2.52 6.41 -13.30
CA LYS A 45 1.86 7.20 -12.25
C LYS A 45 2.26 6.80 -10.84
N ALA A 46 2.46 5.51 -10.58
CA ALA A 46 2.99 5.05 -9.30
C ALA A 46 4.40 5.59 -9.04
N SER A 47 5.26 5.63 -10.08
CA SER A 47 6.61 6.19 -9.99
C SER A 47 6.61 7.71 -9.78
N GLU A 48 5.77 8.44 -10.53
CA GLU A 48 5.52 9.87 -10.29
C GLU A 48 5.01 10.12 -8.86
N GLY A 49 4.12 9.26 -8.35
CA GLY A 49 3.58 9.32 -7.00
C GLY A 49 4.64 9.12 -5.93
N ILE A 50 5.56 8.15 -6.10
CA ILE A 50 6.70 7.96 -5.21
C ILE A 50 7.51 9.25 -5.13
N ALA A 51 7.91 9.82 -6.27
CA ALA A 51 8.69 11.06 -6.31
C ALA A 51 7.95 12.23 -5.64
N ALA A 52 6.63 12.35 -5.86
CA ALA A 52 5.81 13.39 -5.23
C ALA A 52 5.75 13.25 -3.70
N TYR A 53 5.59 12.04 -3.16
CA TYR A 53 5.61 11.83 -1.72
C TYR A 53 7.01 11.98 -1.12
N GLU A 54 8.08 11.61 -1.83
CA GLU A 54 9.45 11.84 -1.38
C GLU A 54 9.76 13.35 -1.26
N GLU A 55 9.26 14.16 -2.18
CA GLU A 55 9.39 15.63 -2.12
C GLU A 55 8.71 16.20 -0.87
N LEU A 56 7.52 15.71 -0.50
CA LEU A 56 6.82 16.15 0.72
C LEU A 56 7.62 15.85 2.00
N LEU A 57 8.44 14.79 2.00
CA LEU A 57 9.32 14.49 3.13
C LEU A 57 10.53 15.43 3.23
N THR A 58 10.85 16.21 2.21
CA THR A 58 11.94 17.20 2.31
C THR A 58 11.59 18.32 3.28
N GLU A 59 10.31 18.72 3.30
CA GLU A 59 9.77 19.73 4.22
C GLU A 59 9.38 19.13 5.58
N ASN A 60 8.77 17.95 5.58
CA ASN A 60 8.35 17.25 6.80
C ASN A 60 8.83 15.79 6.82
N PRO A 61 10.11 15.52 7.18
CA PRO A 61 10.71 14.19 7.11
C PRO A 61 10.03 13.13 7.97
N GLU A 62 9.27 13.54 8.97
CA GLU A 62 8.61 12.66 9.95
C GLU A 62 7.09 12.57 9.73
N ASP A 63 6.57 13.02 8.58
CA ASP A 63 5.15 12.88 8.28
C ASP A 63 4.76 11.40 8.17
N TYR A 64 4.07 10.90 9.20
CA TYR A 64 3.60 9.53 9.27
C TYR A 64 2.77 9.12 8.04
N LYS A 65 1.88 9.99 7.55
CA LYS A 65 0.97 9.64 6.45
C LYS A 65 1.75 9.48 5.15
N VAL A 66 2.68 10.39 4.89
CA VAL A 66 3.55 10.33 3.71
C VAL A 66 4.46 9.10 3.75
N LEU A 67 5.09 8.81 4.89
CA LEU A 67 5.89 7.60 5.09
C LEU A 67 5.08 6.31 4.86
N LEU A 68 3.85 6.27 5.37
CA LEU A 68 2.96 5.14 5.16
C LEU A 68 2.58 4.99 3.67
N ARG A 69 2.25 6.09 2.98
CA ARG A 69 1.95 6.10 1.53
C ARG A 69 3.13 5.57 0.72
N LEU A 70 4.36 6.00 1.02
CA LEU A 70 5.58 5.51 0.36
C LEU A 70 5.79 4.01 0.58
N SER A 71 5.67 3.53 1.83
CA SER A 71 5.79 2.10 2.13
C SER A 71 4.80 1.25 1.33
N ARG A 72 3.57 1.77 1.14
CA ARG A 72 2.51 1.13 0.35
C ARG A 72 2.76 1.19 -1.15
N LEU A 73 3.19 2.33 -1.69
CA LEU A 73 3.52 2.45 -3.12
C LEU A 73 4.67 1.53 -3.50
N HIS A 74 5.72 1.48 -2.69
CA HIS A 74 6.81 0.54 -2.90
C HIS A 74 6.36 -0.92 -2.83
N TYR A 75 5.46 -1.27 -1.90
CA TYR A 75 4.85 -2.60 -1.88
C TYR A 75 4.08 -2.91 -3.16
N TRP A 76 3.25 -1.97 -3.62
CA TRP A 76 2.46 -2.08 -4.84
C TRP A 76 3.34 -2.27 -6.08
N VAL A 77 4.27 -1.35 -6.33
CA VAL A 77 5.18 -1.41 -7.48
C VAL A 77 5.99 -2.71 -7.44
N GLY A 78 6.55 -3.06 -6.27
CA GLY A 78 7.27 -4.31 -6.10
C GLY A 78 6.43 -5.53 -6.45
N GLN A 79 5.14 -5.55 -6.09
CA GLN A 79 4.23 -6.66 -6.44
C GLN A 79 3.94 -6.76 -7.93
N ILE A 80 3.74 -5.63 -8.62
CA ILE A 80 3.47 -5.63 -10.05
C ILE A 80 4.72 -6.00 -10.85
N SER A 81 5.92 -5.57 -10.42
CA SER A 81 7.19 -5.85 -11.10
C SER A 81 7.71 -7.28 -10.95
N GLU A 82 7.24 -8.10 -9.98
CA GLU A 82 7.87 -9.40 -9.66
C GLU A 82 8.00 -10.36 -10.85
N GLY A 83 7.04 -10.32 -11.79
CA GLY A 83 6.99 -11.22 -12.94
C GLY A 83 7.83 -10.75 -14.13
N THR A 84 8.23 -9.49 -14.16
CA THR A 84 8.91 -8.85 -15.31
C THR A 84 10.31 -8.38 -14.97
N ASP A 85 10.50 -7.79 -13.79
CA ASP A 85 11.78 -7.32 -13.30
C ASP A 85 11.91 -7.62 -11.80
N LYS A 86 12.53 -8.76 -11.51
CA LYS A 86 12.72 -9.24 -10.14
C LYS A 86 13.65 -8.35 -9.34
N GLU A 87 14.70 -7.79 -9.96
CA GLU A 87 15.69 -6.99 -9.25
C GLU A 87 15.10 -5.63 -8.89
N ASP A 88 14.34 -5.02 -9.79
CA ASP A 88 13.54 -3.82 -9.51
C ASP A 88 12.55 -4.06 -8.37
N ALA A 89 11.81 -5.16 -8.41
CA ALA A 89 10.87 -5.52 -7.33
C ALA A 89 11.57 -5.62 -5.96
N LEU A 90 12.79 -6.16 -5.91
CA LEU A 90 13.58 -6.24 -4.67
C LEU A 90 13.99 -4.85 -4.16
N VAL A 91 14.39 -3.93 -5.05
CA VAL A 91 14.71 -2.53 -4.69
C VAL A 91 13.50 -1.85 -4.07
N HIS A 92 12.33 -1.99 -4.71
CA HIS A 92 11.09 -1.42 -4.17
C HIS A 92 10.75 -2.01 -2.80
N TYR A 93 10.83 -3.32 -2.61
CA TYR A 93 10.57 -3.90 -1.30
C TYR A 93 11.55 -3.46 -0.22
N GLU A 94 12.82 -3.21 -0.56
CA GLU A 94 13.80 -2.68 0.40
C GLU A 94 13.44 -1.25 0.85
N LYS A 95 13.12 -0.37 -0.09
CA LYS A 95 12.59 0.99 0.22
C LYS A 95 11.30 0.93 1.04
N GLY A 96 10.38 0.03 0.68
CA GLY A 96 9.12 -0.14 1.40
C GLY A 96 9.31 -0.56 2.86
N ILE A 97 10.30 -1.41 3.16
CA ILE A 97 10.69 -1.77 4.53
C ILE A 97 11.21 -0.55 5.28
N GLU A 98 12.08 0.26 4.67
CA GLU A 98 12.65 1.46 5.29
C GLU A 98 11.57 2.46 5.69
N TYR A 99 10.66 2.79 4.77
CA TYR A 99 9.56 3.70 5.04
C TYR A 99 8.57 3.15 6.07
N GLY A 100 8.23 1.86 6.00
CA GLY A 100 7.33 1.22 6.97
C GLY A 100 7.92 1.22 8.38
N LYS A 101 9.23 0.93 8.50
CA LYS A 101 9.96 0.98 9.76
C LYS A 101 10.06 2.40 10.31
N LYS A 102 10.28 3.41 9.46
CA LYS A 102 10.28 4.81 9.89
C LYS A 102 8.89 5.23 10.39
N ALA A 103 7.82 4.92 9.64
CA ALA A 103 6.45 5.19 10.04
C ALA A 103 6.09 4.56 11.40
N SER A 104 6.48 3.30 11.63
CA SER A 104 6.22 2.62 12.92
C SER A 104 7.06 3.15 14.08
N GLY A 105 8.21 3.77 13.79
CA GLY A 105 9.01 4.50 14.77
C GLY A 105 8.44 5.86 15.15
N ILE A 106 7.86 6.58 14.18
CA ILE A 106 7.20 7.88 14.41
C ILE A 106 5.91 7.73 15.23
N ASP A 107 5.07 6.77 14.86
CA ASP A 107 3.80 6.54 15.56
C ASP A 107 3.58 5.04 15.83
N PRO A 108 4.08 4.54 16.98
CA PRO A 108 4.01 3.12 17.33
C PRO A 108 2.62 2.67 17.80
N GLU A 109 1.67 3.60 17.92
CA GLU A 109 0.27 3.34 18.25
C GLU A 109 -0.58 3.11 17.00
N LYS A 110 -0.03 3.36 15.80
CA LYS A 110 -0.72 3.08 14.53
C LYS A 110 -0.25 1.77 13.90
N PRO A 111 -1.17 0.99 13.31
CA PRO A 111 -0.86 -0.33 12.76
C PRO A 111 -0.07 -0.30 11.45
N GLY A 112 -0.20 0.79 10.68
CA GLY A 112 0.18 0.82 9.26
C GLY A 112 1.66 0.60 8.97
N GLY A 113 2.55 1.25 9.74
CA GLY A 113 3.99 1.09 9.57
C GLY A 113 4.44 -0.36 9.78
N PHE A 114 3.97 -0.99 10.86
CA PHE A 114 4.25 -2.40 11.14
C PHE A 114 3.72 -3.33 10.05
N PHE A 115 2.50 -3.07 9.55
CA PHE A 115 1.88 -3.91 8.54
C PHE A 115 2.64 -3.86 7.21
N PHE A 116 2.93 -2.67 6.70
CA PHE A 116 3.59 -2.54 5.39
C PHE A 116 5.09 -2.84 5.47
N GLU A 117 5.76 -2.66 6.62
CA GLU A 117 7.08 -3.24 6.86
C GLU A 117 7.05 -4.77 6.73
N ALA A 118 6.07 -5.43 7.39
CA ALA A 118 5.91 -6.87 7.33
C ALA A 118 5.61 -7.38 5.90
N ALA A 119 4.73 -6.68 5.19
CA ALA A 119 4.30 -7.05 3.84
C ALA A 119 5.47 -6.98 2.85
N ASN A 120 6.21 -5.87 2.83
CA ASN A 120 7.40 -5.69 2.00
C ASN A 120 8.49 -6.73 2.35
N LEU A 121 8.77 -6.93 3.65
CA LEU A 121 9.74 -7.91 4.12
C LEU A 121 9.39 -9.34 3.70
N ALA A 122 8.11 -9.71 3.81
CA ALA A 122 7.63 -11.03 3.41
C ALA A 122 7.83 -11.28 1.91
N ARG A 123 7.48 -10.31 1.06
CA ARG A 123 7.63 -10.44 -0.40
C ARG A 123 9.10 -10.48 -0.82
N ARG A 124 9.94 -9.58 -0.29
CA ARG A 124 11.39 -9.61 -0.49
C ARG A 124 11.99 -10.97 -0.14
N ASN A 125 11.62 -11.53 1.01
CA ASN A 125 12.12 -12.83 1.46
C ASN A 125 11.67 -13.97 0.52
N ASN A 126 10.43 -13.92 0.05
CA ASN A 126 9.92 -14.90 -0.93
C ASN A 126 10.71 -14.81 -2.25
N LEU A 127 10.98 -13.60 -2.75
CA LEU A 127 11.70 -13.40 -4.02
C LEU A 127 13.17 -13.86 -3.96
N LYS A 128 13.85 -13.61 -2.83
CA LYS A 128 15.24 -14.04 -2.65
C LYS A 128 15.37 -15.57 -2.52
N GLY A 129 14.27 -16.33 -2.46
CA GLY A 129 14.25 -17.79 -2.60
C GLY A 129 14.96 -18.56 -1.47
N LYS A 130 15.37 -17.89 -0.39
CA LYS A 130 16.06 -18.54 0.72
C LYS A 130 15.03 -19.19 1.63
N PHE A 131 14.75 -20.47 1.38
CA PHE A 131 14.01 -21.39 2.25
C PHE A 131 14.54 -21.47 3.70
N THR A 132 15.62 -20.75 4.03
CA THR A 132 16.29 -20.75 5.34
C THR A 132 16.15 -19.47 6.16
N ASN A 133 15.37 -18.45 5.72
CA ASN A 133 15.23 -17.22 6.51
C ASN A 133 14.19 -17.36 7.65
N LEU A 134 14.37 -18.34 8.53
CA LEU A 134 13.55 -18.53 9.74
C LEU A 134 13.49 -17.25 10.58
N TRP A 135 14.59 -16.50 10.62
CA TRP A 135 14.66 -15.21 11.29
C TRP A 135 13.72 -14.18 10.64
N GLY A 136 13.76 -14.07 9.30
CA GLY A 136 12.83 -13.24 8.54
C GLY A 136 11.36 -13.60 8.78
N ILE A 137 11.02 -14.89 8.83
CA ILE A 137 9.65 -15.32 9.16
C ILE A 137 9.27 -14.90 10.58
N SER A 138 10.17 -15.03 11.55
CA SER A 138 9.93 -14.59 12.93
C SER A 138 9.67 -13.09 13.01
N THR A 139 10.49 -12.28 12.33
CA THR A 139 10.32 -10.81 12.27
C THR A 139 8.98 -10.43 11.64
N VAL A 140 8.64 -11.01 10.49
CA VAL A 140 7.34 -10.75 9.85
C VAL A 140 6.18 -11.14 10.76
N LYS A 141 6.25 -12.31 11.44
CA LYS A 141 5.22 -12.72 12.42
C LYS A 141 5.10 -11.72 13.56
N LYS A 142 6.21 -11.18 14.08
CA LYS A 142 6.22 -10.20 15.16
C LYS A 142 5.54 -8.89 14.73
N LEU A 143 5.90 -8.38 13.56
CA LEU A 143 5.30 -7.17 12.98
C LEU A 143 3.79 -7.34 12.72
N ASN A 144 3.40 -8.49 12.16
CA ASN A 144 1.99 -8.80 11.93
C ASN A 144 1.19 -8.93 13.24
N LYS A 145 1.77 -9.56 14.26
CA LYS A 145 1.16 -9.62 15.60
C LYS A 145 1.04 -8.23 16.25
N LYS A 146 2.05 -7.37 16.08
CA LYS A 146 1.99 -5.98 16.56
C LYS A 146 0.87 -5.21 15.84
N THR A 147 0.73 -5.38 14.54
CA THR A 147 -0.40 -4.84 13.77
C THR A 147 -1.73 -5.30 14.37
N ALA A 148 -1.94 -6.60 14.53
CA ALA A 148 -3.18 -7.17 15.09
C ALA A 148 -3.47 -6.73 16.53
N SER A 149 -2.42 -6.49 17.33
CA SER A 149 -2.57 -5.99 18.70
C SER A 149 -3.05 -4.53 18.78
N ILE A 150 -2.82 -3.76 17.71
CA ILE A 150 -3.27 -2.37 17.60
C ILE A 150 -4.65 -2.33 16.94
N ASP A 151 -4.77 -2.96 15.77
CA ASP A 151 -6.02 -3.05 15.02
C ASP A 151 -6.09 -4.43 14.31
N PRO A 152 -6.90 -5.37 14.82
CA PRO A 152 -7.08 -6.67 14.18
C PRO A 152 -7.80 -6.56 12.83
N GLY A 153 -8.57 -5.50 12.59
CA GLY A 153 -9.27 -5.27 11.32
C GLY A 153 -8.42 -4.57 10.27
N TYR A 154 -7.18 -4.18 10.61
CA TYR A 154 -6.36 -3.33 9.75
C TYR A 154 -6.18 -3.93 8.35
N PHE A 155 -6.31 -3.07 7.34
CA PHE A 155 -6.18 -3.44 5.93
C PHE A 155 -7.08 -4.63 5.55
N TYR A 156 -8.36 -4.54 5.94
CA TYR A 156 -9.41 -5.53 5.66
C TYR A 156 -9.11 -6.91 6.28
N ASN A 157 -8.77 -6.90 7.57
CA ASN A 157 -8.27 -8.05 8.33
C ASN A 157 -7.02 -8.69 7.68
N GLY A 158 -6.09 -7.82 7.29
CA GLY A 158 -4.78 -8.17 6.75
C GLY A 158 -3.97 -9.09 7.67
N PRO A 159 -4.01 -8.95 9.01
CA PRO A 159 -3.26 -9.84 9.89
C PRO A 159 -3.66 -11.31 9.81
N ASP A 160 -4.96 -11.61 9.74
CA ASP A 160 -5.42 -12.98 9.56
C ASP A 160 -5.14 -13.49 8.14
N ARG A 161 -5.36 -12.64 7.13
CA ARG A 161 -5.02 -12.95 5.73
C ARG A 161 -3.54 -13.31 5.56
N PHE A 162 -2.64 -12.61 6.28
CA PHE A 162 -1.22 -12.92 6.31
C PHE A 162 -0.96 -14.33 6.85
N PHE A 163 -1.56 -14.70 7.98
CA PHE A 163 -1.37 -16.03 8.56
C PHE A 163 -1.95 -17.13 7.68
N CYS A 164 -3.09 -16.88 7.02
CA CYS A 164 -3.63 -17.77 5.99
C CYS A 164 -2.56 -18.04 4.91
N ALA A 165 -2.02 -16.99 4.29
CA ALA A 165 -1.00 -17.12 3.25
C ALA A 165 0.28 -17.82 3.75
N LEU A 166 0.73 -17.49 4.97
CA LEU A 166 1.93 -18.05 5.57
C LEU A 166 1.80 -19.56 5.80
N TYR A 167 0.72 -20.00 6.44
CA TYR A 167 0.48 -21.40 6.73
C TYR A 167 0.21 -22.22 5.45
N THR A 168 -0.37 -21.58 4.42
CA THR A 168 -0.51 -22.16 3.08
C THR A 168 0.83 -22.33 2.37
N LYS A 169 1.77 -21.40 2.50
CA LYS A 169 3.03 -21.46 1.71
C LYS A 169 4.14 -22.29 2.37
N LEU A 170 4.20 -22.32 3.70
CA LEU A 170 5.27 -23.06 4.38
C LEU A 170 5.12 -24.58 4.22
N PRO A 171 6.24 -25.31 4.10
CA PRO A 171 6.27 -26.76 4.30
C PRO A 171 5.84 -27.14 5.72
N GLY A 172 5.26 -28.33 5.90
CA GLY A 172 4.80 -28.80 7.22
C GLY A 172 5.92 -28.83 8.28
N LEU A 173 7.12 -29.30 7.91
CA LEU A 173 8.29 -29.32 8.79
C LEU A 173 8.72 -27.90 9.25
N LEU A 174 8.42 -26.87 8.47
CA LEU A 174 8.73 -25.47 8.77
C LEU A 174 7.53 -24.72 9.38
N GLY A 175 6.51 -25.45 9.82
CA GLY A 175 5.33 -24.91 10.51
C GLY A 175 4.16 -24.54 9.61
N GLY A 176 4.14 -24.98 8.35
CA GLY A 176 2.95 -24.92 7.50
C GLY A 176 1.82 -25.82 8.00
N SER A 177 0.56 -25.44 7.75
CA SER A 177 -0.62 -26.18 8.18
C SER A 177 -1.86 -25.71 7.42
N THR A 178 -2.45 -26.56 6.57
CA THR A 178 -3.65 -26.20 5.80
C THR A 178 -4.85 -25.94 6.70
N SER A 179 -5.02 -26.70 7.77
CA SER A 179 -6.08 -26.48 8.75
C SER A 179 -6.00 -25.10 9.40
N LYS A 180 -4.81 -24.70 9.88
CA LYS A 180 -4.60 -23.34 10.41
C LYS A 180 -4.81 -22.28 9.34
N ALA A 181 -4.30 -22.52 8.12
CA ALA A 181 -4.47 -21.57 7.03
C ALA A 181 -5.96 -21.29 6.76
N ILE A 182 -6.79 -22.34 6.68
CA ILE A 182 -8.23 -22.24 6.48
C ILE A 182 -8.90 -21.51 7.65
N GLU A 183 -8.53 -21.81 8.91
CA GLU A 183 -9.09 -21.12 10.07
C GLU A 183 -8.85 -19.60 9.99
N PHE A 184 -7.60 -19.18 9.77
CA PHE A 184 -7.25 -17.77 9.62
C PHE A 184 -7.94 -17.14 8.39
N GLY A 185 -8.00 -17.84 7.25
CA GLY A 185 -8.67 -17.37 6.05
C GLY A 185 -10.17 -17.16 6.26
N MET A 186 -10.83 -18.06 6.97
CA MET A 186 -12.26 -17.93 7.34
C MET A 186 -12.51 -16.72 8.24
N ARG A 187 -11.62 -16.43 9.20
CA ARG A 187 -11.73 -15.21 10.03
C ARG A 187 -11.53 -13.93 9.23
N ALA A 188 -10.55 -13.92 8.32
CA ALA A 188 -10.33 -12.80 7.40
C ALA A 188 -11.57 -12.53 6.54
N LEU A 189 -12.12 -13.60 5.95
CA LEU A 189 -13.34 -13.56 5.13
C LEU A 189 -14.56 -13.08 5.92
N ALA A 190 -14.77 -13.60 7.12
CA ALA A 190 -15.91 -13.23 7.96
C ALA A 190 -15.89 -11.75 8.33
N ALA A 191 -14.70 -11.18 8.58
CA ALA A 191 -14.54 -9.78 8.92
C ALA A 191 -14.75 -8.84 7.72
N PHE A 192 -14.22 -9.19 6.54
CA PHE A 192 -14.32 -8.36 5.33
C PHE A 192 -14.65 -9.22 4.12
N PRO A 193 -15.94 -9.59 3.92
CA PRO A 193 -16.38 -10.51 2.87
C PRO A 193 -16.30 -9.91 1.46
N ASN A 194 -16.19 -8.58 1.36
CA ASN A 194 -16.14 -7.87 0.08
C ASN A 194 -14.71 -7.53 -0.37
N TYR A 195 -13.68 -7.96 0.38
CA TYR A 195 -12.29 -7.79 -0.04
C TYR A 195 -11.82 -9.05 -0.77
N ALA A 196 -11.55 -8.92 -2.07
CA ALA A 196 -11.24 -10.05 -2.94
C ALA A 196 -10.03 -10.84 -2.45
N GLY A 197 -9.04 -10.16 -1.85
CA GLY A 197 -7.86 -10.81 -1.27
C GLY A 197 -8.20 -11.84 -0.19
N ASN A 198 -9.20 -11.59 0.67
CA ASN A 198 -9.56 -12.55 1.73
C ASN A 198 -10.10 -13.86 1.15
N ARG A 199 -10.92 -13.77 0.11
CA ARG A 199 -11.44 -14.92 -0.63
C ARG A 199 -10.34 -15.65 -1.38
N PHE A 200 -9.48 -14.90 -2.08
CA PHE A 200 -8.37 -15.45 -2.86
C PHE A 200 -7.44 -16.31 -1.98
N PHE A 201 -6.95 -15.78 -0.85
CA PHE A 201 -6.01 -16.53 0.00
C PHE A 201 -6.67 -17.72 0.71
N LEU A 202 -7.95 -17.63 1.07
CA LEU A 202 -8.70 -18.78 1.58
C LEU A 202 -8.85 -19.86 0.50
N ALA A 203 -9.14 -19.46 -0.75
CA ALA A 203 -9.21 -20.38 -1.87
C ALA A 203 -7.86 -21.08 -2.13
N GLU A 204 -6.73 -20.38 -2.07
CA GLU A 204 -5.41 -21.01 -2.14
C GLU A 204 -5.21 -22.07 -1.05
N ALA A 205 -5.66 -21.80 0.18
CA ALA A 205 -5.60 -22.76 1.27
C ALA A 205 -6.49 -24.00 0.98
N TYR A 206 -7.70 -23.80 0.45
CA TYR A 206 -8.58 -24.90 0.06
C TYR A 206 -8.00 -25.74 -1.08
N VAL A 207 -7.40 -25.12 -2.10
CA VAL A 207 -6.70 -25.85 -3.18
C VAL A 207 -5.59 -26.72 -2.60
N LYS A 208 -4.76 -26.17 -1.69
CA LYS A 208 -3.69 -26.93 -1.04
C LYS A 208 -4.21 -28.09 -0.20
N ASP A 209 -5.40 -27.94 0.39
CA ASP A 209 -6.08 -28.97 1.17
C ASP A 209 -6.87 -29.98 0.31
N GLY A 210 -6.85 -29.84 -1.03
CA GLY A 210 -7.60 -30.70 -1.96
C GLY A 210 -9.10 -30.39 -2.07
N LYS A 211 -9.57 -29.30 -1.47
CA LYS A 211 -10.99 -28.88 -1.43
C LYS A 211 -11.32 -27.93 -2.57
N ASN A 212 -11.14 -28.40 -3.82
CA ASN A 212 -11.30 -27.56 -5.01
C ASN A 212 -12.71 -26.99 -5.19
N ASP A 213 -13.76 -27.67 -4.73
CA ASP A 213 -15.13 -27.15 -4.80
C ASP A 213 -15.32 -25.91 -3.92
N LEU A 214 -14.76 -25.92 -2.71
CA LEU A 214 -14.78 -24.76 -1.82
C LEU A 214 -13.90 -23.64 -2.37
N ALA A 215 -12.73 -23.99 -2.93
CA ALA A 215 -11.87 -23.00 -3.58
C ALA A 215 -12.60 -22.31 -4.75
N ARG A 216 -13.25 -23.08 -5.63
CA ARG A 216 -14.03 -22.58 -6.76
C ARG A 216 -15.08 -21.57 -6.30
N LYS A 217 -15.87 -21.93 -5.29
CA LYS A 217 -16.89 -21.04 -4.73
C LYS A 217 -16.32 -19.70 -4.26
N GLU A 218 -15.19 -19.73 -3.54
CA GLU A 218 -14.57 -18.49 -3.05
C GLU A 218 -13.96 -17.66 -4.18
N LEU A 219 -13.38 -18.29 -5.21
CA LEU A 219 -12.82 -17.61 -6.37
C LEU A 219 -13.91 -16.95 -7.22
N GLU A 220 -14.98 -17.66 -7.52
CA GLU A 220 -16.15 -17.11 -8.23
C GLU A 220 -16.75 -15.92 -7.47
N ALA A 221 -16.89 -16.06 -6.14
CA ALA A 221 -17.32 -14.96 -5.29
C ALA A 221 -16.35 -13.77 -5.36
N ALA A 222 -15.03 -13.99 -5.32
CA ALA A 222 -14.03 -12.93 -5.43
C ALA A 222 -14.15 -12.14 -6.74
N VAL A 223 -14.29 -12.85 -7.88
CA VAL A 223 -14.40 -12.26 -9.22
C VAL A 223 -15.67 -11.41 -9.35
N SER A 224 -16.76 -11.81 -8.69
CA SER A 224 -18.03 -11.08 -8.75
C SER A 224 -18.10 -9.79 -7.92
N LEU A 225 -17.09 -9.52 -7.07
CA LEU A 225 -17.10 -8.35 -6.20
C LEU A 225 -16.95 -7.04 -6.98
N PRO A 226 -17.58 -5.94 -6.53
CA PRO A 226 -17.34 -4.62 -7.11
C PRO A 226 -15.88 -4.18 -6.89
N ASP A 227 -15.32 -3.48 -7.88
CA ASP A 227 -13.94 -2.97 -7.83
C ASP A 227 -13.78 -1.86 -6.78
N ASP A 228 -14.81 -1.05 -6.62
CA ASP A 228 -14.87 0.16 -5.77
C ASP A 228 -15.42 -0.10 -4.37
N ALA A 229 -15.55 -1.38 -3.96
CA ALA A 229 -15.95 -1.77 -2.61
C ALA A 229 -15.12 -1.07 -1.52
N PHE A 230 -13.87 -0.73 -1.85
CA PHE A 230 -12.93 -0.02 -0.98
C PHE A 230 -12.18 1.05 -1.78
N PRO A 231 -12.59 2.34 -1.67
CA PRO A 231 -12.05 3.41 -2.53
C PRO A 231 -10.53 3.56 -2.50
N ASP A 232 -9.88 3.40 -1.35
CA ASP A 232 -8.41 3.52 -1.24
C ASP A 232 -7.66 2.26 -1.72
N ALA A 233 -8.36 1.16 -2.02
CA ALA A 233 -7.79 -0.14 -2.37
C ALA A 233 -8.29 -0.71 -3.70
N VAL A 234 -8.84 0.13 -4.59
CA VAL A 234 -9.35 -0.30 -5.91
C VAL A 234 -8.30 -1.05 -6.73
N PRO A 235 -7.04 -0.57 -6.86
CA PRO A 235 -6.01 -1.33 -7.58
C PRO A 235 -5.75 -2.72 -6.97
N GLU A 236 -5.64 -2.83 -5.64
CA GLU A 236 -5.43 -4.10 -4.95
C GLU A 236 -6.64 -5.03 -5.11
N GLN A 237 -7.86 -4.51 -5.03
CA GLN A 237 -9.09 -5.27 -5.27
C GLN A 237 -9.07 -5.87 -6.68
N ARG A 238 -8.80 -5.07 -7.72
CA ARG A 238 -8.70 -5.54 -9.10
C ARG A 238 -7.57 -6.56 -9.30
N MET A 239 -6.41 -6.34 -8.70
CA MET A 239 -5.29 -7.27 -8.75
C MET A 239 -5.68 -8.64 -8.16
N GLU A 240 -6.30 -8.66 -6.98
CA GLU A 240 -6.72 -9.91 -6.34
C GLU A 240 -7.84 -10.61 -7.12
N LYS A 241 -8.76 -9.86 -7.74
CA LYS A 241 -9.76 -10.42 -8.68
C LYS A 241 -9.09 -11.10 -9.88
N LYS A 242 -8.12 -10.44 -10.54
CA LYS A 242 -7.33 -11.03 -11.65
C LYS A 242 -6.61 -12.31 -11.21
N ARG A 243 -6.04 -12.32 -10.00
CA ARG A 243 -5.40 -13.52 -9.42
C ARG A 243 -6.42 -14.63 -9.16
N ALA A 244 -7.63 -14.29 -8.71
CA ALA A 244 -8.72 -15.24 -8.51
C ALA A 244 -9.17 -15.88 -9.83
N GLU A 245 -9.37 -15.10 -10.89
CA GLU A 245 -9.67 -15.61 -12.24
C GLU A 245 -8.60 -16.58 -12.75
N ALA A 246 -7.32 -16.19 -12.60
CA ALA A 246 -6.20 -17.02 -13.03
C ALA A 246 -6.16 -18.37 -12.27
N LEU A 247 -6.40 -18.36 -10.95
CA LEU A 247 -6.46 -19.58 -10.16
C LEU A 247 -7.68 -20.44 -10.51
N LEU A 248 -8.84 -19.82 -10.71
CA LEU A 248 -10.07 -20.50 -11.13
C LEU A 248 -9.87 -21.28 -12.43
N ASN A 249 -9.23 -20.64 -13.42
CA ASN A 249 -8.89 -21.27 -14.71
C ASN A 249 -7.89 -22.42 -14.57
N ARG A 250 -6.99 -22.36 -13.59
CA ARG A 250 -5.99 -23.40 -13.34
C ARG A 250 -6.59 -24.66 -12.72
N ILE A 251 -7.56 -24.52 -11.81
CA ILE A 251 -8.20 -25.66 -11.11
C ILE A 251 -9.42 -26.22 -11.84
N ALA A 252 -9.86 -25.58 -12.93
CA ALA A 252 -10.93 -26.07 -13.79
C ALA A 252 -10.44 -27.03 -14.89
N LYS A 253 -9.12 -27.12 -15.09
CA LYS A 253 -8.46 -28.09 -15.96
C LYS A 253 -8.11 -29.35 -15.16
#